data_AF-A0A932PEL7-F1
#
_entry.id   AF-A0A932PEL7-F1
#
_cell.length_a   1.000
_cell.length_b   1.000
_cell.length_c   1.000
_cell.angle_alpha   90.00
_cell.angle_beta   90.00
_cell.angle_gamma   90.00
#
_symmetry.space_group_name_H-M   'P 1'
#
loop_
_entity.id
_entity.type
_entity.pdbx_description
1 polymer ?
#
loop_
_entity_poly.entity_id
_entity_poly.type
_entity_poly.pdbx_seq_one_letter_code
_entity_poly.pdbx_strand_id
1 'polypeptide(L)'
;MMPHVTFRPITTLLLTLLASAICVAADDQPLAIKVPERKESVDFEREVLPLLRRNCLACHSAAKPESELVLETPQTILKGGASGPAVTPGKSDESLVLIYAAHVEEPFMPPPDNKVGAVALKPEELGLIKLWIDQGAKGEVTAGRAPVAWQPLPPGVNPIYSVVLSYDGQYAACGRANQIFVYHLPTGRLVTRLTDPAIMETGIYDRPGVAHLDMVQALAFHPSGELLASGGYKEVKLWRRPTNVHTVNVTTDSPVQAMAVSVDGRLMATGGTEHTIWLWDLATGAARNVLRGHSDAVNALQFTTDGAQLVSGSADKTLRVWNLADGTLVCTIDSPQPIAALALVRGGKQIATGGGDSVVRIWDLAPQSDAGKPA
;
A
#
# COMPACT_ATOMS: atom_id res chain seq x y z
N MET A 1 -68.69 -49.54 -4.83
CA MET A 1 -67.73 -50.49 -5.44
C MET A 1 -66.45 -50.38 -4.63
N MET A 2 -66.11 -51.46 -3.91
CA MET A 2 -64.93 -51.63 -3.03
C MET A 2 -63.58 -51.56 -3.80
N PRO A 3 -62.39 -51.53 -3.16
CA PRO A 3 -62.14 -51.64 -1.71
C PRO A 3 -61.19 -50.59 -1.10
N HIS A 4 -61.37 -50.43 0.21
CA HIS A 4 -60.40 -49.90 1.16
C HIS A 4 -59.19 -50.82 1.29
N VAL A 5 -57.99 -50.24 1.32
CA VAL A 5 -56.78 -50.90 1.84
C VAL A 5 -56.48 -50.32 3.21
N THR A 6 -56.52 -51.19 4.20
CA THR A 6 -56.16 -50.96 5.59
C THR A 6 -54.67 -51.22 5.78
N PHE A 7 -53.94 -50.27 6.38
CA PHE A 7 -52.63 -50.53 6.97
C PHE A 7 -52.66 -50.16 8.45
N ARG A 8 -52.43 -51.18 9.29
CA ARG A 8 -52.28 -51.09 10.74
C ARG A 8 -50.95 -50.42 11.10
N PRO A 9 -50.89 -49.57 12.14
CA PRO A 9 -49.61 -49.12 12.67
C PRO A 9 -49.02 -50.25 13.53
N ILE A 10 -47.77 -50.64 13.24
CA ILE A 10 -46.96 -51.49 14.12
C ILE A 10 -46.28 -50.56 15.11
N THR A 11 -46.81 -50.51 16.33
CA THR A 11 -46.20 -49.85 17.48
C THR A 11 -44.96 -50.64 17.88
N THR A 12 -43.77 -50.21 17.45
CA THR A 12 -42.51 -50.73 17.98
C THR A 12 -42.02 -49.75 19.05
N LEU A 13 -42.28 -50.10 20.30
CA LEU A 13 -41.81 -49.42 21.49
C LEU A 13 -40.30 -49.66 21.62
N LEU A 14 -39.47 -48.75 21.10
CA LEU A 14 -38.03 -48.80 21.32
C LEU A 14 -37.72 -48.13 22.67
N LEU A 15 -37.59 -48.94 23.71
CA LEU A 15 -37.16 -48.54 25.03
C LEU A 15 -35.64 -48.27 24.98
N THR A 16 -35.23 -47.04 24.66
CA THR A 16 -33.82 -46.64 24.79
C THR A 16 -33.49 -46.49 26.28
N LEU A 17 -32.79 -47.48 26.83
CA LEU A 17 -32.09 -47.34 28.10
C LEU A 17 -31.11 -46.17 27.97
N LEU A 18 -31.38 -45.09 28.71
CA LEU A 18 -30.37 -44.09 29.06
C LEU A 18 -29.35 -44.81 29.98
N ALA A 19 -28.28 -45.34 29.40
CA ALA A 19 -27.08 -45.63 30.17
C ALA A 19 -26.45 -44.28 30.51
N SER A 20 -26.79 -43.76 31.69
CA SER A 20 -26.05 -42.68 32.33
C SER A 20 -24.59 -43.15 32.45
N ALA A 21 -23.75 -42.70 31.52
CA ALA A 21 -22.31 -42.74 31.71
C ALA A 21 -22.04 -41.82 32.91
N ILE A 22 -21.88 -42.44 34.07
CA ILE A 22 -21.21 -41.84 35.21
C ILE A 22 -19.85 -41.40 34.66
N CYS A 23 -19.65 -40.10 34.50
CA CYS A 23 -18.32 -39.55 34.30
C CYS A 23 -17.49 -40.01 35.50
N VAL A 24 -16.64 -40.99 35.26
CA VAL A 24 -15.55 -41.34 36.16
C VAL A 24 -14.74 -40.05 36.33
N ALA A 25 -14.55 -39.63 37.58
CA ALA A 25 -13.68 -38.53 37.93
C ALA A 25 -12.33 -38.71 37.23
N ALA A 26 -11.71 -37.63 36.76
CA ALA A 26 -10.32 -37.68 36.34
C ALA A 26 -9.53 -38.39 37.45
N ASP A 27 -8.74 -39.39 37.07
CA ASP A 27 -7.89 -40.12 38.00
C ASP A 27 -7.05 -39.07 38.75
N ASP A 28 -7.23 -38.93 40.07
CA ASP A 28 -6.42 -38.09 40.97
C ASP A 28 -4.97 -38.64 41.11
N GLN A 29 -4.52 -39.41 40.12
CA GLN A 29 -3.20 -40.01 40.09
C GLN A 29 -2.23 -39.07 39.38
N PRO A 30 -1.02 -38.88 39.93
CA PRO A 30 0.03 -38.13 39.25
C PRO A 30 0.26 -38.65 37.83
N LEU A 31 0.47 -37.72 36.91
CA LEU A 31 0.82 -38.03 35.53
C LEU A 31 2.14 -38.80 35.49
N ALA A 32 2.18 -39.87 34.70
CA ALA A 32 3.38 -40.67 34.55
C ALA A 32 4.56 -39.83 34.02
N ILE A 33 5.76 -40.05 34.55
CA ILE A 33 6.98 -39.38 34.10
C ILE A 33 7.92 -40.40 33.45
N LYS A 34 8.30 -40.16 32.19
CA LYS A 34 9.21 -41.03 31.43
C LYS A 34 10.49 -40.30 31.07
N VAL A 35 11.50 -40.45 31.93
CA VAL A 35 12.80 -39.80 31.76
C VAL A 35 13.52 -40.37 30.52
N PRO A 36 13.95 -39.52 29.56
CA PRO A 36 14.63 -39.99 28.35
C PRO A 36 16.04 -40.49 28.68
N GLU A 37 16.41 -41.66 28.13
CA GLU A 37 17.78 -42.18 28.21
C GLU A 37 18.67 -41.51 27.17
N ARG A 38 19.58 -40.63 27.61
CA ARG A 38 20.56 -39.95 26.73
C ARG A 38 21.84 -39.60 27.47
N LYS A 39 22.93 -39.40 26.71
CA LYS A 39 24.24 -38.98 27.24
C LYS A 39 24.43 -37.46 27.27
N GLU A 40 23.76 -36.76 26.37
CA GLU A 40 23.86 -35.31 26.24
C GLU A 40 23.02 -34.60 27.31
N SER A 41 23.48 -33.43 27.77
CA SER A 41 22.70 -32.56 28.63
C SER A 41 21.49 -32.00 27.89
N VAL A 42 20.38 -31.79 28.60
CA VAL A 42 19.19 -31.14 28.05
C VAL A 42 19.47 -29.67 27.79
N ASP A 43 19.20 -29.21 26.57
CA ASP A 43 19.28 -27.80 26.20
C ASP A 43 17.99 -27.08 26.61
N PHE A 44 18.08 -26.15 27.57
CA PHE A 44 16.92 -25.42 28.05
C PHE A 44 16.19 -24.66 26.93
N GLU A 45 16.92 -23.89 26.12
CA GLU A 45 16.31 -23.01 25.12
C GLU A 45 15.65 -23.81 23.99
N ARG A 46 16.27 -24.91 23.56
CA ARG A 46 15.80 -25.72 22.44
C ARG A 46 14.78 -26.78 22.82
N GLU A 47 14.84 -27.31 24.04
CA GLU A 47 14.08 -28.50 24.40
C GLU A 47 13.06 -28.25 25.53
N VAL A 48 13.39 -27.44 26.54
CA VAL A 48 12.50 -27.17 27.70
C VAL A 48 11.61 -25.95 27.46
N LEU A 49 12.20 -24.83 27.02
CA LEU A 49 11.51 -23.57 26.83
C LEU A 49 10.33 -23.66 25.84
N PRO A 50 10.36 -24.44 24.74
CA PRO A 50 9.19 -24.64 23.89
C PRO A 50 7.99 -25.27 24.61
N LEU A 51 8.23 -26.19 25.56
CA LEU A 51 7.19 -26.82 26.37
C LEU A 51 6.54 -25.79 27.29
N LEU A 52 7.38 -24.98 27.96
CA LEU A 52 6.92 -23.90 28.82
C LEU A 52 6.18 -22.83 28.01
N ARG A 53 6.67 -22.48 26.80
CA ARG A 53 6.02 -21.51 25.89
C ARG A 53 4.61 -21.93 25.55
N ARG A 54 4.41 -23.22 25.27
CA ARG A 54 3.12 -23.78 24.88
C ARG A 54 2.13 -23.81 26.04
N ASN A 55 2.58 -24.12 27.25
CA ASN A 55 1.66 -24.48 28.35
C ASN A 55 1.68 -23.53 29.56
N CYS A 56 2.73 -22.72 29.75
CA CYS A 56 2.96 -21.98 30.99
C CYS A 56 3.13 -20.47 30.79
N LEU A 57 3.80 -20.04 29.72
CA LEU A 57 4.21 -18.63 29.55
C LEU A 57 3.05 -17.68 29.25
N ALA A 58 1.89 -18.19 28.86
CA ALA A 58 0.70 -17.36 28.72
C ALA A 58 0.25 -16.74 30.06
N CYS A 59 0.64 -17.34 31.19
CA CYS A 59 0.36 -16.85 32.55
C CYS A 59 1.61 -16.60 33.40
N HIS A 60 2.79 -17.12 33.02
CA HIS A 60 4.04 -16.98 33.79
C HIS A 60 5.19 -16.45 32.91
N SER A 61 4.97 -15.30 32.28
CA SER A 61 5.95 -14.56 31.46
C SER A 61 6.33 -13.24 32.10
N ALA A 62 7.37 -12.58 31.62
CA ALA A 62 7.75 -11.25 32.11
C ALA A 62 6.62 -10.22 31.89
N ALA A 63 5.84 -10.37 30.83
CA ALA A 63 4.69 -9.51 30.52
C ALA A 63 3.47 -9.81 31.41
N LYS A 64 3.34 -11.04 31.89
CA LYS A 64 2.22 -11.49 32.74
C LYS A 64 2.75 -12.50 33.77
N PRO A 65 3.27 -12.05 34.92
CA PRO A 65 3.84 -12.93 35.94
C PRO A 65 2.80 -13.30 37.01
N GLU A 66 1.86 -14.19 36.69
CA GLU A 66 0.92 -14.68 37.71
C GLU A 66 1.70 -15.36 38.85
N SER A 67 1.30 -15.06 40.09
CA SER A 67 2.02 -15.42 41.31
C SER A 67 3.50 -15.00 41.32
N GLU A 68 3.82 -13.88 40.67
CA GLU A 68 5.17 -13.31 40.55
C GLU A 68 6.18 -14.21 39.81
N LEU A 69 5.71 -15.28 39.18
CA LEU A 69 6.57 -16.29 38.56
C LEU A 69 6.83 -16.00 37.08
N VAL A 70 8.11 -16.06 36.68
CA VAL A 70 8.55 -15.88 35.29
C VAL A 70 9.36 -17.10 34.83
N LEU A 71 8.81 -17.85 33.87
CA LEU A 71 9.37 -19.12 33.40
C LEU A 71 10.18 -19.01 32.09
N GLU A 72 10.63 -17.80 31.74
CA GLU A 72 11.27 -17.52 30.45
C GLU A 72 12.74 -17.95 30.38
N THR A 73 13.45 -17.95 31.52
CA THR A 73 14.89 -18.29 31.58
C THR A 73 15.17 -19.15 32.80
N PRO A 74 16.25 -19.98 32.80
CA PRO A 74 16.63 -20.73 33.99
C PRO A 74 16.85 -19.83 35.21
N GLN A 75 17.43 -18.65 35.02
CA GLN A 75 17.69 -17.68 36.08
C GLN A 75 16.38 -17.19 36.73
N THR A 76 15.36 -16.87 35.94
CA THR A 76 14.06 -16.44 36.47
C THR A 76 13.26 -17.58 37.09
N ILE A 77 13.38 -18.79 36.53
CA ILE A 77 12.77 -20.01 37.10
C ILE A 77 13.34 -20.31 38.49
N LEU A 78 14.67 -20.21 38.64
CA LEU A 78 15.37 -20.44 39.90
C LEU A 78 15.08 -19.34 40.94
N LYS A 79 14.90 -18.09 40.49
CA LYS A 79 14.46 -17.00 41.35
C LYS A 79 13.08 -17.29 41.96
N GLY A 80 12.20 -17.96 41.20
CA GLY A 80 10.87 -18.35 41.66
C GLY A 80 9.86 -17.20 41.67
N GLY A 81 8.73 -17.46 42.31
CA GLY A 81 7.63 -16.49 42.52
C GLY A 81 7.19 -16.45 43.97
N ALA A 82 5.92 -16.09 44.20
CA ALA A 82 5.35 -15.94 45.55
C ALA A 82 5.39 -17.24 46.39
N SER A 83 5.39 -18.41 45.75
CA SER A 83 5.48 -19.72 46.41
C SER A 83 6.92 -20.23 46.60
N GLY A 84 7.93 -19.39 46.31
CA GLY A 84 9.34 -19.77 46.36
C GLY A 84 9.91 -20.21 45.00
N PRO A 85 11.10 -20.83 44.98
CA PRO A 85 11.75 -21.30 43.76
C PRO A 85 10.87 -22.24 42.97
N ALA A 86 10.68 -21.97 41.68
CA ALA A 86 9.91 -22.87 40.81
C ALA A 86 10.66 -24.18 40.56
N VAL A 87 11.99 -24.14 40.61
CA VAL A 87 12.89 -25.28 40.46
C VAL A 87 14.00 -25.21 41.50
N THR A 88 14.32 -26.36 42.06
CA THR A 88 15.51 -26.57 42.90
C THR A 88 16.51 -27.43 42.12
N PRO A 89 17.70 -26.90 41.75
CA PRO A 89 18.70 -27.63 40.96
C PRO A 89 19.06 -28.99 41.56
N GLY A 90 19.04 -30.03 40.73
CA GLY A 90 19.38 -31.41 41.13
C GLY A 90 18.30 -32.12 41.96
N LYS A 91 17.15 -31.47 42.18
CA LYS A 91 16.07 -31.97 43.01
C LYS A 91 14.72 -31.83 42.31
N SER A 92 14.49 -32.66 41.30
CA SER A 92 13.22 -32.63 40.55
C SER A 92 12.00 -32.83 41.44
N ASP A 93 12.13 -33.69 42.45
CA ASP A 93 10.99 -34.13 43.28
C ASP A 93 10.60 -33.06 44.31
N GLU A 94 11.46 -32.06 44.53
CA GLU A 94 11.19 -30.88 45.36
C GLU A 94 10.85 -29.64 44.49
N SER A 95 10.81 -29.77 43.16
CA SER A 95 10.66 -28.63 42.24
C SER A 95 9.19 -28.40 41.87
N LEU A 96 8.63 -27.26 42.30
CA LEU A 96 7.21 -26.91 42.13
C LEU A 96 6.72 -27.02 40.68
N VAL A 97 7.54 -26.63 39.70
CA VAL A 97 7.19 -26.74 38.28
C VAL A 97 6.87 -28.18 37.88
N LEU A 98 7.63 -29.15 38.38
CA LEU A 98 7.39 -30.56 38.06
C LEU A 98 6.23 -31.13 38.90
N ILE A 99 6.16 -30.79 40.19
CA ILE A 99 5.08 -31.21 41.09
C ILE A 99 3.72 -30.80 40.53
N TYR A 100 3.57 -29.54 40.13
CA TYR A 100 2.31 -29.00 39.62
C TYR A 100 2.01 -29.44 38.20
N ALA A 101 3.01 -29.57 37.32
CA ALA A 101 2.80 -30.01 35.95
C ALA A 101 2.53 -31.52 35.82
N ALA A 102 3.04 -32.32 36.76
CA ALA A 102 2.78 -33.76 36.85
C ALA A 102 1.56 -34.10 37.72
N HIS A 103 0.81 -33.10 38.20
CA HIS A 103 -0.39 -33.28 39.03
C HIS A 103 -0.12 -34.09 40.29
N VAL A 104 1.04 -33.86 40.92
CA VAL A 104 1.42 -34.50 42.19
C VAL A 104 0.75 -33.80 43.37
N GLU A 105 0.71 -32.47 43.36
CA GLU A 105 0.05 -31.64 44.37
C GLU A 105 -0.65 -30.44 43.72
N GLU A 106 -1.67 -29.90 44.39
CA GLU A 106 -2.35 -28.68 43.94
C GLU A 106 -1.47 -27.42 44.15
N PRO A 107 -1.60 -26.39 43.29
CA PRO A 107 -2.49 -26.33 42.13
C PRO A 107 -1.97 -27.11 40.92
N PHE A 108 -2.86 -27.87 40.27
CA PHE A 108 -2.53 -28.59 39.04
C PHE A 108 -2.34 -27.64 37.86
N MET A 109 -1.28 -27.87 37.08
CA MET A 109 -0.93 -27.07 35.92
C MET A 109 -0.96 -27.92 34.64
N PRO A 110 -1.57 -27.45 33.54
CA PRO A 110 -2.39 -26.23 33.48
C PRO A 110 -3.72 -26.42 34.24
N PRO A 111 -4.33 -25.34 34.75
CA PRO A 111 -5.65 -25.42 35.37
C PRO A 111 -6.69 -25.94 34.36
N PRO A 112 -7.67 -26.77 34.79
CA PRO A 112 -8.69 -27.33 33.89
C PRO A 112 -9.43 -26.26 33.07
N ASP A 113 -9.72 -25.10 33.68
CA ASP A 113 -10.46 -23.99 33.06
C ASP A 113 -9.56 -22.88 32.47
N ASN A 114 -8.36 -23.23 32.00
CA ASN A 114 -7.46 -22.24 31.41
C ASN A 114 -8.01 -21.67 30.08
N LYS A 115 -7.83 -20.36 29.87
CA LYS A 115 -8.36 -19.63 28.68
C LYS A 115 -7.45 -19.67 27.46
N VAL A 116 -6.33 -20.39 27.53
CA VAL A 116 -5.25 -20.33 26.55
C VAL A 116 -5.07 -21.65 25.78
N GLY A 117 -5.90 -22.65 26.08
CA GLY A 117 -5.86 -23.96 25.43
C GLY A 117 -4.62 -24.77 25.79
N ALA A 118 -3.99 -24.49 26.94
CA ALA A 118 -2.88 -25.27 27.45
C ALA A 118 -3.39 -26.66 27.87
N VAL A 119 -2.61 -27.69 27.55
CA VAL A 119 -2.93 -29.09 27.86
C VAL A 119 -1.84 -29.70 28.74
N ALA A 120 -2.22 -30.72 29.52
CA ALA A 120 -1.27 -31.47 30.34
C ALA A 120 -0.08 -31.98 29.51
N LEU A 121 1.12 -31.93 30.11
CA LEU A 121 2.33 -32.41 29.46
C LEU A 121 2.30 -33.94 29.33
N LYS A 122 2.88 -34.45 28.23
CA LYS A 122 3.03 -35.89 28.02
C LYS A 122 4.10 -36.47 28.96
N PRO A 123 4.09 -37.78 29.24
CA PRO A 123 5.10 -38.41 30.10
C PRO A 123 6.54 -38.16 29.70
N GLU A 124 6.84 -38.14 28.40
CA GLU A 124 8.18 -37.83 27.87
C GLU A 124 8.57 -36.36 28.08
N GLU A 125 7.61 -35.44 27.99
CA GLU A 125 7.82 -34.00 28.18
C GLU A 125 8.08 -33.69 29.67
N LEU A 126 7.32 -34.33 30.57
CA LEU A 126 7.59 -34.29 32.01
C LEU A 126 8.96 -34.90 32.34
N GLY A 127 9.31 -36.01 31.68
CA GLY A 127 10.60 -36.68 31.84
C GLY A 127 11.78 -35.82 31.39
N LEU A 128 11.61 -35.03 30.34
CA LEU A 128 12.60 -34.08 29.86
C LEU A 128 12.82 -32.93 30.84
N ILE A 129 11.73 -32.37 31.40
CA ILE A 129 11.81 -31.33 32.44
C ILE A 129 12.49 -31.90 33.69
N LYS A 130 12.10 -33.09 34.14
CA LYS A 130 12.76 -33.80 35.25
C LYS A 130 14.26 -33.95 35.01
N LEU A 131 14.66 -34.47 33.85
CA LEU A 131 16.06 -34.67 33.51
C LEU A 131 16.85 -33.35 33.53
N TRP A 132 16.29 -32.28 32.98
CA TRP A 132 16.92 -30.95 33.00
C TRP A 132 17.12 -30.43 34.44
N ILE A 133 16.11 -30.60 35.30
CA ILE A 133 16.22 -30.21 36.72
C ILE A 133 17.31 -31.03 37.41
N ASP A 134 17.31 -32.35 37.23
CA ASP A 134 18.29 -33.27 37.82
C ASP A 134 19.72 -32.99 37.34
N GLN A 135 19.88 -32.47 36.12
CA GLN A 135 21.16 -31.99 35.57
C GLN A 135 21.57 -30.61 36.10
N GLY A 136 20.83 -30.05 37.06
CA GLY A 136 21.15 -28.80 37.75
C GLY A 136 20.45 -27.57 37.19
N ALA A 137 19.40 -27.74 36.36
CA ALA A 137 18.56 -26.66 35.85
C ALA A 137 19.33 -25.50 35.20
N LYS A 138 20.38 -25.83 34.45
CA LYS A 138 21.29 -24.86 33.82
C LYS A 138 20.82 -24.50 32.41
N GLY A 139 21.28 -23.35 31.94
CA GLY A 139 21.07 -22.89 30.57
C GLY A 139 21.03 -21.36 30.51
N GLU A 140 21.09 -20.85 29.29
CA GLU A 140 20.86 -19.45 29.00
C GLU A 140 19.87 -19.39 27.85
N VAL A 141 18.99 -18.39 27.88
CA VAL A 141 18.21 -18.04 26.69
C VAL A 141 19.00 -16.97 26.00
N THR A 142 19.66 -17.34 24.91
CA THR A 142 20.29 -16.34 24.08
C THR A 142 19.19 -15.48 23.48
N ALA A 143 19.12 -14.21 23.87
CA ALA A 143 18.18 -13.23 23.31
C ALA A 143 18.55 -13.00 21.84
N GLY A 144 18.19 -13.95 21.00
CA GLY A 144 18.67 -14.03 19.63
C GLY A 144 18.09 -15.27 19.01
N ARG A 145 17.01 -15.10 18.25
CA ARG A 145 16.84 -15.88 17.03
C ARG A 145 18.25 -16.00 16.44
N ALA A 146 18.81 -17.22 16.37
CA ALA A 146 20.01 -17.44 15.56
C ALA A 146 19.79 -16.64 14.28
N PRO A 147 20.70 -15.72 13.91
CA PRO A 147 20.41 -14.68 12.93
C PRO A 147 19.79 -15.41 11.76
N VAL A 148 18.50 -15.11 11.51
CA VAL A 148 17.82 -15.68 10.36
C VAL A 148 18.73 -15.29 9.22
N ALA A 149 19.36 -16.28 8.61
CA ALA A 149 20.26 -16.08 7.49
C ALA A 149 19.35 -15.73 6.32
N TRP A 150 18.83 -14.50 6.36
CA TRP A 150 18.01 -13.91 5.33
C TRP A 150 18.87 -13.91 4.07
N GLN A 151 18.69 -14.93 3.25
CA GLN A 151 19.23 -14.91 1.92
C GLN A 151 18.36 -13.96 1.12
N PRO A 152 18.95 -12.98 0.40
CA PRO A 152 18.17 -12.22 -0.56
C PRO A 152 17.50 -13.21 -1.50
N LEU A 153 16.24 -12.93 -1.85
CA LEU A 153 15.56 -13.66 -2.92
C LEU A 153 16.48 -13.67 -4.16
N PRO A 154 16.61 -14.80 -4.88
CA PRO A 154 17.50 -14.89 -6.03
C PRO A 154 17.31 -13.69 -6.96
N PRO A 155 18.38 -13.12 -7.56
CA PRO A 155 18.24 -12.03 -8.51
C PRO A 155 17.18 -12.35 -9.57
N GLY A 156 16.15 -11.50 -9.67
CA GLY A 156 14.99 -11.72 -10.54
C GLY A 156 13.71 -12.17 -9.82
N VAL A 157 13.79 -12.59 -8.55
CA VAL A 157 12.62 -12.94 -7.73
C VAL A 157 12.14 -11.70 -6.98
N ASN A 158 11.29 -10.92 -7.66
CA ASN A 158 10.58 -9.76 -7.13
C ASN A 158 9.08 -10.04 -7.05
N PRO A 159 8.64 -10.90 -6.11
CA PRO A 159 7.25 -11.32 -6.03
C PRO A 159 6.34 -10.11 -5.84
N ILE A 160 5.31 -10.06 -6.67
CA ILE A 160 4.22 -9.11 -6.56
C ILE A 160 3.16 -9.78 -5.69
N TYR A 161 2.92 -9.24 -4.50
CA TYR A 161 1.95 -9.79 -3.55
C TYR A 161 0.55 -9.22 -3.74
N SER A 162 0.47 -8.02 -4.32
CA SER A 162 -0.79 -7.34 -4.62
C SER A 162 -0.63 -6.51 -5.88
N VAL A 163 -1.69 -6.43 -6.68
CA VAL A 163 -1.73 -5.61 -7.91
C VAL A 163 -3.13 -5.04 -8.08
N VAL A 164 -3.20 -3.82 -8.58
CA VAL A 164 -4.47 -3.16 -8.93
C VAL A 164 -4.28 -2.23 -10.12
N LEU A 165 -5.32 -2.10 -10.94
CA LEU A 165 -5.40 -1.14 -12.03
C LEU A 165 -6.23 0.06 -11.61
N SER A 166 -5.86 1.25 -12.07
CA SER A 166 -6.75 2.41 -11.99
C SER A 166 -7.98 2.18 -12.87
N TYR A 167 -9.09 2.83 -12.53
CA TYR A 167 -10.37 2.62 -13.22
C TYR A 167 -10.33 2.99 -14.71
N ASP A 168 -9.52 4.00 -15.06
CA ASP A 168 -9.25 4.43 -16.44
C ASP A 168 -8.23 3.56 -17.19
N GLY A 169 -7.66 2.54 -16.53
CA GLY A 169 -6.64 1.65 -17.10
C GLY A 169 -5.28 2.31 -17.38
N GLN A 170 -5.08 3.56 -16.95
CA GLN A 170 -3.84 4.31 -17.22
C GLN A 170 -2.69 3.90 -16.30
N TYR A 171 -2.99 3.44 -15.08
CA TYR A 171 -2.00 3.14 -14.06
C TYR A 171 -2.16 1.74 -13.48
N ALA A 172 -1.04 1.13 -13.12
CA ALA A 172 -0.99 -0.08 -12.30
C ALA A 172 -0.19 0.19 -11.02
N ALA A 173 -0.75 -0.17 -9.88
CA ALA A 173 -0.02 -0.19 -8.62
C ALA A 173 0.26 -1.64 -8.21
N CYS A 174 1.46 -1.93 -7.72
CA CYS A 174 1.79 -3.25 -7.20
C CYS A 174 2.60 -3.20 -5.91
N GLY A 175 2.26 -4.10 -4.98
CA GLY A 175 2.94 -4.31 -3.71
C GLY A 175 4.04 -5.35 -3.86
N ARG A 176 5.26 -4.98 -3.46
CA ARG A 176 6.43 -5.89 -3.39
C ARG A 176 7.05 -5.77 -2.01
N ALA A 177 6.94 -6.83 -1.21
CA ALA A 177 7.20 -6.78 0.23
C ALA A 177 6.48 -5.57 0.84
N ASN A 178 7.21 -4.68 1.50
CA ASN A 178 6.68 -3.48 2.15
C ASN A 178 6.69 -2.21 1.28
N GLN A 179 6.81 -2.37 -0.03
CA GLN A 179 6.95 -1.28 -1.00
C GLN A 179 5.78 -1.27 -1.99
N ILE A 180 5.42 -0.08 -2.47
CA ILE A 180 4.38 0.09 -3.49
C ILE A 180 4.99 0.80 -4.70
N PHE A 181 4.85 0.19 -5.88
CA PHE A 181 5.28 0.75 -7.15
C PHE A 181 4.05 1.18 -7.95
N VAL A 182 4.12 2.34 -8.60
CA VAL A 182 3.07 2.83 -9.50
C VAL A 182 3.65 3.00 -10.89
N TYR A 183 3.03 2.38 -11.89
CA TYR A 183 3.43 2.43 -13.30
C TYR A 183 2.37 3.14 -14.12
N HIS A 184 2.80 3.86 -15.16
CA HIS A 184 1.94 4.37 -16.21
C HIS A 184 1.95 3.36 -17.35
N LEU A 185 0.82 2.71 -17.57
CA LEU A 185 0.72 1.55 -18.46
C LEU A 185 0.97 1.90 -19.93
N PRO A 186 0.43 2.99 -20.50
CA PRO A 186 0.65 3.30 -21.91
C PRO A 186 2.12 3.52 -22.28
N THR A 187 2.92 4.06 -21.36
CA THR A 187 4.35 4.31 -21.60
C THR A 187 5.26 3.21 -21.03
N GLY A 188 4.71 2.29 -20.25
CA GLY A 188 5.48 1.26 -19.52
C GLY A 188 6.44 1.82 -18.47
N ARG A 189 6.34 3.11 -18.11
CA ARG A 189 7.29 3.76 -17.20
C ARG A 189 6.86 3.62 -15.75
N LEU A 190 7.85 3.43 -14.87
CA LEU A 190 7.66 3.61 -13.43
C LEU A 190 7.37 5.10 -13.17
N VAL A 191 6.22 5.40 -12.58
CA VAL A 191 5.84 6.76 -12.16
C VAL A 191 6.52 7.08 -10.85
N THR A 192 6.37 6.21 -9.85
CA THR A 192 6.95 6.43 -8.52
C THR A 192 6.98 5.14 -7.69
N ARG A 193 7.75 5.20 -6.60
CA ARG A 193 7.67 4.28 -5.46
C ARG A 193 7.14 5.06 -4.26
N LEU A 194 6.05 4.61 -3.68
CA LEU A 194 5.44 5.33 -2.55
C LEU A 194 6.34 5.20 -1.31
N THR A 195 6.46 6.31 -0.60
CA THR A 195 7.28 6.44 0.62
C THR A 195 6.40 6.99 1.72
N ASP A 196 6.37 6.33 2.87
CA ASP A 196 5.80 6.89 4.09
C ASP A 196 6.88 7.72 4.83
N PRO A 197 6.74 9.05 4.92
CA PRO A 197 7.70 9.89 5.63
C PRO A 197 7.86 9.52 7.11
N ALA A 198 6.78 9.08 7.77
CA ALA A 198 6.84 8.72 9.19
C ALA A 198 7.74 7.50 9.42
N ILE A 199 7.79 6.57 8.46
CA ILE A 199 8.74 5.45 8.50
C ILE A 199 10.18 5.94 8.30
N MET A 200 10.39 6.89 7.39
CA MET A 200 11.73 7.46 7.15
C MET A 200 12.27 8.19 8.39
N GLU A 201 11.42 8.91 9.11
CA GLU A 201 11.78 9.61 10.35
C GLU A 201 12.27 8.68 11.48
N THR A 202 11.87 7.40 11.46
CA THR A 202 12.36 6.42 12.44
C THR A 202 13.84 6.06 12.27
N GLY A 203 14.44 6.33 11.09
CA GLY A 203 15.81 5.96 10.76
C GLY A 203 16.05 4.46 10.49
N ILE A 204 15.00 3.63 10.50
CA ILE A 204 15.10 2.19 10.18
C ILE A 204 15.56 1.97 8.73
N TYR A 205 15.19 2.88 7.82
CA TYR A 205 15.58 2.87 6.42
C TYR A 205 16.31 4.15 6.05
N ASP A 206 17.32 4.05 5.20
CA ASP A 206 18.17 5.15 4.74
C ASP A 206 17.76 5.67 3.34
N ARG A 207 16.81 5.00 2.68
CA ARG A 207 16.38 5.32 1.31
C ARG A 207 14.86 5.32 1.16
N PRO A 208 14.30 6.21 0.34
CA PRO A 208 12.88 6.27 0.07
C PRO A 208 12.38 5.04 -0.72
N GLY A 209 11.06 4.90 -0.76
CA GLY A 209 10.35 3.81 -1.44
C GLY A 209 9.90 2.69 -0.52
N VAL A 210 9.79 2.97 0.78
CA VAL A 210 9.20 2.10 1.80
C VAL A 210 7.83 2.65 2.18
N ALA A 211 6.78 1.85 1.97
CA ALA A 211 5.40 2.28 2.17
C ALA A 211 4.81 1.76 3.50
N HIS A 212 5.23 0.57 3.94
CA HIS A 212 4.76 -0.09 5.16
C HIS A 212 5.96 -0.65 5.95
N LEU A 213 5.76 -0.99 7.23
CA LEU A 213 6.74 -1.76 8.01
C LEU A 213 6.61 -3.27 7.77
N ASP A 214 5.46 -3.71 7.26
CA ASP A 214 5.16 -5.10 6.89
C ASP A 214 4.71 -5.19 5.41
N MET A 215 4.38 -6.38 4.94
CA MET A 215 4.04 -6.68 3.56
C MET A 215 2.72 -6.02 3.12
N VAL A 216 2.73 -5.47 1.90
CA VAL A 216 1.54 -4.89 1.26
C VAL A 216 0.74 -6.01 0.60
N GLN A 217 -0.32 -6.44 1.28
CA GLN A 217 -1.14 -7.59 0.88
C GLN A 217 -2.36 -7.20 0.05
N ALA A 218 -2.80 -5.94 0.13
CA ALA A 218 -3.97 -5.47 -0.59
C ALA A 218 -3.73 -4.06 -1.16
N LEU A 219 -4.29 -3.80 -2.34
CA LEU A 219 -4.31 -2.50 -2.99
C LEU A 219 -5.69 -2.25 -3.59
N ALA A 220 -6.17 -1.01 -3.53
CA ALA A 220 -7.42 -0.61 -4.16
C ALA A 220 -7.35 0.85 -4.63
N PHE A 221 -7.55 1.10 -5.91
CA PHE A 221 -7.77 2.47 -6.40
C PHE A 221 -9.21 2.90 -6.12
N HIS A 222 -9.37 4.15 -5.67
CA HIS A 222 -10.67 4.80 -5.71
C HIS A 222 -11.08 5.05 -7.18
N PRO A 223 -12.37 4.94 -7.55
CA PRO A 223 -12.82 5.13 -8.93
C PRO A 223 -12.44 6.48 -9.57
N SER A 224 -12.26 7.54 -8.76
CA SER A 224 -11.78 8.84 -9.27
C SER A 224 -10.31 8.83 -9.72
N GLY A 225 -9.53 7.80 -9.38
CA GLY A 225 -8.09 7.73 -9.67
C GLY A 225 -7.20 8.60 -8.78
N GLU A 226 -7.78 9.38 -7.86
CA GLU A 226 -7.02 10.30 -7.00
C GLU A 226 -6.46 9.64 -5.73
N LEU A 227 -7.06 8.52 -5.31
CA LEU A 227 -6.69 7.80 -4.09
C LEU A 227 -6.32 6.36 -4.41
N LEU A 228 -5.28 5.89 -3.74
CA LEU A 228 -4.92 4.49 -3.64
C LEU A 228 -4.99 4.10 -2.16
N ALA A 229 -5.66 3.01 -1.82
CA ALA A 229 -5.58 2.39 -0.51
C ALA A 229 -4.60 1.22 -0.55
N SER A 230 -3.79 1.06 0.49
CA SER A 230 -2.94 -0.11 0.69
C SER A 230 -3.16 -0.73 2.07
N GLY A 231 -3.29 -2.05 2.11
CA GLY A 231 -3.45 -2.83 3.33
C GLY A 231 -2.18 -3.60 3.68
N GLY A 232 -1.75 -3.46 4.94
CA GLY A 232 -0.67 -4.23 5.56
C GLY A 232 -1.10 -4.79 6.91
N TYR A 233 -0.18 -5.39 7.66
CA TYR A 233 -0.48 -5.95 8.97
C TYR A 233 -1.03 -4.89 9.94
N LYS A 234 -2.31 -5.04 10.33
CA LYS A 234 -3.02 -4.14 11.26
C LYS A 234 -3.10 -2.67 10.83
N GLU A 235 -2.85 -2.34 9.56
CA GLU A 235 -2.92 -0.96 9.08
C GLU A 235 -3.45 -0.86 7.64
N VAL A 236 -4.13 0.25 7.37
CA VAL A 236 -4.51 0.68 6.02
C VAL A 236 -4.00 2.10 5.81
N LYS A 237 -3.31 2.34 4.70
CA LYS A 237 -2.83 3.68 4.32
C LYS A 237 -3.58 4.17 3.09
N LEU A 238 -3.88 5.47 3.08
CA LEU A 238 -4.48 6.16 1.95
C LEU A 238 -3.46 7.09 1.32
N TRP A 239 -3.16 6.86 0.05
CA TRP A 239 -2.22 7.64 -0.75
C TRP A 239 -3.01 8.52 -1.69
N ARG A 240 -2.83 9.83 -1.57
CA ARG A 240 -3.43 10.80 -2.47
C ARG A 240 -2.43 11.22 -3.52
N ARG A 241 -2.83 11.13 -4.80
CA ARG A 241 -2.10 11.77 -5.88
C ARG A 241 -2.25 13.29 -5.71
N PRO A 242 -1.16 14.05 -5.57
CA PRO A 242 -1.26 15.52 -5.56
C PRO A 242 -1.92 15.97 -6.86
N THR A 243 -2.97 16.78 -6.74
CA THR A 243 -3.57 17.43 -7.90
C THR A 243 -2.57 18.47 -8.37
N ASN A 244 -1.75 18.14 -9.37
CA ASN A 244 -0.81 19.09 -9.98
C ASN A 244 -1.53 20.08 -10.91
N VAL A 245 -2.71 20.56 -10.51
CA VAL A 245 -3.38 21.69 -11.17
C VAL A 245 -2.77 22.95 -10.58
N HIS A 246 -1.86 23.56 -11.33
CA HIS A 246 -1.42 24.92 -11.01
C HIS A 246 -2.50 25.88 -11.49
N THR A 247 -3.26 26.43 -10.53
CA THR A 247 -4.24 27.47 -10.83
C THR A 247 -3.52 28.81 -10.89
N VAL A 248 -3.56 29.44 -12.05
CA VAL A 248 -3.09 30.80 -12.26
C VAL A 248 -4.31 31.67 -12.52
N ASN A 249 -4.53 32.67 -11.66
CA ASN A 249 -5.59 33.64 -11.87
C ASN A 249 -5.08 34.75 -12.79
N VAL A 250 -5.66 34.84 -13.98
CA VAL A 250 -5.43 35.95 -14.90
C VAL A 250 -6.69 36.80 -14.97
N THR A 251 -6.53 38.12 -15.05
CA THR A 251 -7.66 39.05 -15.18
C THR A 251 -7.74 39.53 -16.62
N THR A 252 -8.83 39.19 -17.30
CA THR A 252 -9.16 39.73 -18.62
C THR A 252 -10.34 40.70 -18.51
N ASP A 253 -10.40 41.67 -19.40
CA ASP A 253 -11.48 42.66 -19.43
C ASP A 253 -12.81 42.07 -19.92
N SER A 254 -12.81 40.84 -20.44
CA SER A 254 -14.02 40.13 -20.89
C SER A 254 -13.88 38.60 -20.85
N PRO A 255 -14.97 37.84 -21.08
CA PRO A 255 -14.93 36.39 -21.16
C PRO A 255 -13.92 35.89 -22.20
N VAL A 256 -13.02 35.00 -21.76
CA VAL A 256 -12.08 34.30 -22.62
C VAL A 256 -12.84 33.27 -23.45
N GLN A 257 -12.77 33.39 -24.78
CA GLN A 257 -13.38 32.45 -25.72
C GLN A 257 -12.34 31.55 -26.40
N ALA A 258 -11.09 32.00 -26.45
CA ALA A 258 -9.97 31.30 -27.06
C ALA A 258 -8.77 31.24 -26.12
N MET A 259 -8.09 30.11 -26.08
CA MET A 259 -6.86 29.94 -25.33
C MET A 259 -5.88 29.04 -26.09
N ALA A 260 -4.59 29.35 -25.98
CA ALA A 260 -3.52 28.49 -26.46
C ALA A 260 -2.35 28.49 -25.46
N VAL A 261 -1.58 27.42 -25.45
CA VAL A 261 -0.34 27.30 -24.67
C VAL A 261 0.81 27.03 -25.63
N SER A 262 1.92 27.72 -25.42
CA SER A 262 3.17 27.52 -26.15
C SER A 262 3.75 26.13 -25.90
N VAL A 263 4.49 25.60 -26.88
CA VAL A 263 5.04 24.23 -26.82
C VAL A 263 6.00 24.04 -25.64
N ASP A 264 6.74 25.07 -25.25
CA ASP A 264 7.64 25.03 -24.08
C ASP A 264 6.90 25.21 -22.74
N GLY A 265 5.59 25.45 -22.77
CA GLY A 265 4.74 25.62 -21.59
C GLY A 265 4.97 26.92 -20.83
N ARG A 266 5.70 27.89 -21.38
CA ARG A 266 6.04 29.15 -20.66
C ARG A 266 5.03 30.26 -20.88
N LEU A 267 4.42 30.29 -22.06
CA LEU A 267 3.43 31.30 -22.44
C LEU A 267 2.05 30.70 -22.64
N MET A 268 1.06 31.45 -22.20
CA MET A 268 -0.36 31.26 -22.52
C MET A 268 -0.85 32.48 -23.29
N ALA A 269 -1.66 32.25 -24.31
CA ALA A 269 -2.39 33.31 -25.01
C ALA A 269 -3.89 33.16 -24.75
N THR A 270 -4.58 34.27 -24.50
CA THR A 270 -6.04 34.29 -24.33
C THR A 270 -6.67 35.35 -25.22
N GLY A 271 -7.80 35.04 -25.83
CA GLY A 271 -8.58 35.95 -26.68
C GLY A 271 -10.07 35.83 -26.39
N GLY A 272 -10.83 36.88 -26.72
CA GLY A 272 -12.25 36.95 -26.44
C GLY A 272 -12.94 38.10 -27.17
N THR A 273 -14.02 38.61 -26.59
CA THR A 273 -14.90 39.61 -27.21
C THR A 273 -14.31 41.02 -27.30
N GLU A 274 -13.20 41.33 -26.60
CA GLU A 274 -12.57 42.66 -26.61
C GLU A 274 -11.52 42.82 -27.73
N HIS A 275 -11.58 41.94 -28.74
CA HIS A 275 -10.76 41.96 -29.95
C HIS A 275 -9.24 41.95 -29.70
N THR A 276 -8.87 41.63 -28.47
CA THR A 276 -7.51 41.77 -27.93
C THR A 276 -7.01 40.41 -27.52
N ILE A 277 -5.73 40.15 -27.77
CA ILE A 277 -5.06 38.93 -27.34
C ILE A 277 -4.09 39.28 -26.22
N TRP A 278 -4.22 38.60 -25.09
CA TRP A 278 -3.30 38.74 -23.97
C TRP A 278 -2.29 37.60 -23.99
N LEU A 279 -1.03 37.92 -23.75
CA LEU A 279 0.04 36.96 -23.50
C LEU A 279 0.39 36.97 -22.02
N TRP A 280 0.47 35.77 -21.43
CA TRP A 280 0.72 35.55 -20.02
C TRP A 280 1.96 34.69 -19.84
N ASP A 281 2.75 35.01 -18.82
CA ASP A 281 3.73 34.07 -18.28
C ASP A 281 3.00 33.02 -17.41
N LEU A 282 3.08 31.75 -17.78
CA LEU A 282 2.37 30.66 -17.10
C LEU A 282 2.93 30.33 -15.71
N ALA A 283 4.19 30.68 -15.43
CA ALA A 283 4.79 30.42 -14.14
C ALA A 283 4.32 31.42 -13.07
N THR A 284 4.07 32.67 -13.49
CA THR A 284 3.76 33.79 -12.58
C THR A 284 2.32 34.30 -12.71
N GLY A 285 1.65 34.06 -13.83
CA GLY A 285 0.38 34.68 -14.18
C GLY A 285 0.48 36.14 -14.59
N ALA A 286 1.69 36.68 -14.74
CA ALA A 286 1.88 38.07 -15.14
C ALA A 286 1.53 38.26 -16.62
N ALA A 287 0.83 39.35 -16.92
CA ALA A 287 0.64 39.80 -18.30
C ALA A 287 1.99 40.22 -18.88
N ARG A 288 2.39 39.60 -19.99
CA ARG A 288 3.65 39.87 -20.69
C ARG A 288 3.47 40.88 -21.83
N ASN A 289 2.39 40.73 -22.61
CA ASN A 289 2.12 41.60 -23.74
C ASN A 289 0.63 41.56 -24.13
N VAL A 290 0.21 42.55 -24.92
CA VAL A 290 -1.15 42.69 -25.43
C VAL A 290 -1.07 42.93 -26.94
N LEU A 291 -1.65 42.02 -27.73
CA LEU A 291 -1.67 42.12 -29.18
C LEU A 291 -3.02 42.70 -29.60
N ARG A 292 -2.97 43.87 -30.25
CA ARG A 292 -4.14 44.62 -30.71
C ARG A 292 -4.15 44.68 -32.22
N GLY A 293 -5.33 44.54 -32.81
CA GLY A 293 -5.50 44.78 -34.24
C GLY A 293 -6.73 44.14 -34.85
N HIS A 294 -7.23 43.04 -34.28
CA HIS A 294 -8.53 42.51 -34.68
C HIS A 294 -9.64 43.53 -34.42
N SER A 295 -10.66 43.52 -35.27
CA SER A 295 -11.82 44.42 -35.15
C SER A 295 -13.07 43.73 -34.62
N ASP A 296 -12.98 42.44 -34.30
CA ASP A 296 -14.06 41.62 -33.75
C ASP A 296 -13.47 40.48 -32.88
N ALA A 297 -14.32 39.68 -32.25
CA ALA A 297 -13.97 38.64 -31.28
C ALA A 297 -12.88 37.68 -31.78
N VAL A 298 -11.92 37.36 -30.91
CA VAL A 298 -10.88 36.37 -31.20
C VAL A 298 -11.35 35.00 -30.71
N ASN A 299 -11.70 34.13 -31.66
CA ASN A 299 -12.34 32.85 -31.37
C ASN A 299 -11.36 31.68 -31.32
N ALA A 300 -10.18 31.81 -31.92
CA ALA A 300 -9.20 30.75 -31.99
C ALA A 300 -7.78 31.30 -31.91
N LEU A 301 -6.91 30.57 -31.21
CA LEU A 301 -5.51 30.89 -31.01
C LEU A 301 -4.66 29.63 -31.16
N GLN A 302 -3.47 29.75 -31.74
CA GLN A 302 -2.53 28.64 -31.89
C GLN A 302 -1.09 29.14 -31.94
N PHE A 303 -0.22 28.62 -31.09
CA PHE A 303 1.23 28.87 -31.19
C PHE A 303 1.84 28.05 -32.32
N THR A 304 2.79 28.62 -33.06
CA THR A 304 3.63 27.88 -34.01
C THR A 304 4.51 26.87 -33.27
N THR A 305 4.92 25.81 -33.96
CA THR A 305 5.69 24.70 -33.35
C THR A 305 7.07 25.12 -32.86
N ASP A 306 7.65 26.17 -33.46
CA ASP A 306 8.92 26.77 -33.01
C ASP A 306 8.74 27.75 -31.84
N GLY A 307 7.51 28.04 -31.44
CA GLY A 307 7.18 28.97 -30.35
C GLY A 307 7.47 30.45 -30.66
N ALA A 308 7.82 30.79 -31.90
CA ALA A 308 8.20 32.16 -32.27
C ALA A 308 7.00 33.04 -32.61
N GLN A 309 5.89 32.44 -33.03
CA GLN A 309 4.72 33.16 -33.50
C GLN A 309 3.42 32.63 -32.87
N LEU A 310 2.42 33.51 -32.84
CA LEU A 310 1.05 33.17 -32.50
C LEU A 310 0.16 33.44 -33.70
N VAL A 311 -0.78 32.54 -33.93
CA VAL A 311 -1.79 32.66 -34.98
C VAL A 311 -3.13 32.85 -34.31
N SER A 312 -3.89 33.85 -34.74
CA SER A 312 -5.23 34.12 -34.27
C SER A 312 -6.26 34.10 -35.40
N GLY A 313 -7.44 33.59 -35.08
CA GLY A 313 -8.60 33.58 -35.97
C GLY A 313 -9.75 34.32 -35.31
N SER A 314 -10.40 35.22 -36.06
CA SER A 314 -11.39 36.14 -35.51
C SER A 314 -12.71 36.12 -36.28
N ALA A 315 -13.75 36.61 -35.59
CA ALA A 315 -15.03 36.97 -36.18
C ALA A 315 -14.94 38.08 -37.23
N ASP A 316 -13.84 38.86 -37.24
CA ASP A 316 -13.56 39.89 -38.25
C ASP A 316 -13.19 39.33 -39.62
N LYS A 317 -13.25 38.00 -39.74
CA LYS A 317 -12.91 37.22 -40.93
C LYS A 317 -11.44 37.32 -41.31
N THR A 318 -10.56 37.61 -40.36
CA THR A 318 -9.11 37.58 -40.59
C THR A 318 -8.43 36.49 -39.77
N LEU A 319 -7.42 35.88 -40.38
CA LEU A 319 -6.36 35.16 -39.69
C LEU A 319 -5.17 36.10 -39.56
N ARG A 320 -4.57 36.18 -38.37
CA ARG A 320 -3.39 37.03 -38.14
C ARG A 320 -2.25 36.24 -37.55
N VAL A 321 -1.04 36.58 -37.95
CA VAL A 321 0.21 36.00 -37.45
C VAL A 321 0.98 37.08 -36.71
N TRP A 322 1.35 36.80 -35.47
CA TRP A 322 2.00 37.74 -34.57
C TRP A 322 3.40 37.24 -34.22
N ASN A 323 4.38 38.15 -34.24
CA ASN A 323 5.71 37.88 -33.72
C ASN A 323 5.68 38.01 -32.19
N LEU A 324 6.07 36.96 -31.48
CA LEU A 324 6.02 36.94 -30.01
C LEU A 324 7.18 37.66 -29.34
N ALA A 325 8.29 37.92 -30.06
CA ALA A 325 9.45 38.60 -29.52
C ALA A 325 9.18 40.09 -29.28
N ASP A 326 8.46 40.75 -30.20
CA ASP A 326 8.17 42.18 -30.16
C ASP A 326 6.66 42.53 -30.15
N GLY A 327 5.79 41.53 -30.34
CA GLY A 327 4.33 41.71 -30.38
C GLY A 327 3.80 42.29 -31.69
N THR A 328 4.62 42.38 -32.74
CA THR A 328 4.22 42.96 -34.01
C THR A 328 3.35 42.03 -34.84
N LEU A 329 2.43 42.62 -35.62
CA LEU A 329 1.64 41.90 -36.61
C LEU A 329 2.51 41.60 -37.84
N VAL A 330 2.74 40.33 -38.12
CA VAL A 330 3.57 39.86 -39.24
C VAL A 330 2.75 39.75 -40.52
N CYS A 331 1.54 39.18 -40.42
CA CYS A 331 0.71 38.89 -41.58
C CYS A 331 -0.78 38.92 -41.20
N THR A 332 -1.62 39.35 -42.14
CA THR A 332 -3.08 39.24 -42.09
C THR A 332 -3.54 38.53 -43.36
N ILE A 333 -4.41 37.54 -43.21
CA ILE A 333 -5.01 36.78 -44.29
C ILE A 333 -6.53 36.89 -44.18
N ASP A 334 -7.17 37.37 -45.24
CA ASP A 334 -8.63 37.47 -45.28
C ASP A 334 -9.26 36.08 -45.54
N SER A 335 -10.28 35.78 -44.73
CA SER A 335 -11.15 34.62 -44.89
C SER A 335 -12.51 35.09 -45.41
N PRO A 336 -13.18 34.31 -46.29
CA PRO A 336 -14.55 34.62 -46.70
C PRO A 336 -15.56 34.63 -45.51
N GLN A 337 -15.22 33.93 -44.42
CA GLN A 337 -16.10 33.69 -43.27
C GLN A 337 -15.39 33.89 -41.93
N PRO A 338 -16.15 34.19 -40.86
CA PRO A 338 -15.64 34.22 -39.49
C PRO A 338 -14.89 32.93 -39.16
N ILE A 339 -13.72 33.07 -38.52
CA ILE A 339 -12.93 31.92 -38.10
C ILE A 339 -13.36 31.54 -36.69
N ALA A 340 -13.75 30.28 -36.51
CA ALA A 340 -14.19 29.72 -35.24
C ALA A 340 -13.18 28.71 -34.66
N ALA A 341 -12.35 28.07 -35.50
CA ALA A 341 -11.36 27.10 -35.08
C ALA A 341 -10.10 27.17 -35.94
N LEU A 342 -8.96 26.84 -35.31
CA LEU A 342 -7.64 26.75 -35.94
C LEU A 342 -6.97 25.43 -35.58
N ALA A 343 -6.19 24.88 -36.51
CA ALA A 343 -5.26 23.78 -36.23
C ALA A 343 -4.01 23.90 -37.12
N LEU A 344 -2.82 23.68 -36.56
CA LEU A 344 -1.61 23.53 -37.36
C LEU A 344 -1.60 22.18 -38.08
N VAL A 345 -1.23 22.19 -39.35
CA VAL A 345 -1.13 20.99 -40.18
C VAL A 345 0.22 20.94 -40.90
N ARG A 346 0.56 19.76 -41.44
CA ARG A 346 1.83 19.48 -42.16
C ARG A 346 3.08 19.96 -41.41
N GLY A 347 3.19 19.58 -40.13
CA GLY A 347 4.38 19.89 -39.32
C GLY A 347 4.53 21.39 -39.01
N GLY A 348 3.42 22.13 -38.93
CA GLY A 348 3.41 23.54 -38.52
C GLY A 348 3.58 24.56 -39.66
N LYS A 349 3.72 24.10 -40.90
CA LYS A 349 3.87 24.99 -42.08
C LYS A 349 2.56 25.54 -42.62
N GLN A 350 1.45 24.88 -42.28
CA GLN A 350 0.12 25.23 -42.77
C GLN A 350 -0.85 25.34 -41.60
N ILE A 351 -1.93 26.08 -41.83
CA ILE A 351 -3.02 26.22 -40.89
C ILE A 351 -4.32 25.79 -41.55
N ALA A 352 -5.07 24.93 -40.85
CA ALA A 352 -6.46 24.67 -41.15
C ALA A 352 -7.36 25.64 -40.35
N THR A 353 -8.26 26.34 -41.02
CA THR A 353 -9.32 27.15 -40.40
C THR A 353 -10.68 26.52 -40.62
N GLY A 354 -11.55 26.56 -39.62
CA GLY A 354 -12.98 26.23 -39.74
C GLY A 354 -13.86 27.39 -39.30
N GLY A 355 -15.03 27.53 -39.93
CA GLY A 355 -16.05 28.55 -39.65
C GLY A 355 -17.47 28.03 -39.86
N GLY A 356 -18.44 28.94 -39.86
CA GLY A 356 -19.88 28.60 -39.92
C GLY A 356 -20.39 28.08 -41.27
N ASP A 357 -19.56 28.07 -42.31
CA ASP A 357 -19.95 27.68 -43.68
C ASP A 357 -19.65 26.23 -44.04
N SER A 358 -19.30 25.41 -43.06
CA SER A 358 -18.97 23.98 -43.24
C SER A 358 -17.76 23.72 -44.16
N VAL A 359 -16.91 24.71 -44.39
CA VAL A 359 -15.69 24.58 -45.22
C VAL A 359 -14.44 24.71 -44.35
N VAL A 360 -13.56 23.70 -44.40
CA VAL A 360 -12.21 23.79 -43.88
C VAL A 360 -11.29 24.37 -44.95
N ARG A 361 -10.56 25.42 -44.61
CA ARG A 361 -9.60 26.07 -45.52
C ARG A 361 -8.19 25.85 -45.00
N ILE A 362 -7.26 25.59 -45.91
CA ILE A 362 -5.84 25.39 -45.60
C ILE A 362 -5.05 26.58 -46.13
N TRP A 363 -4.24 27.18 -45.27
CA TRP A 363 -3.43 28.36 -45.56
C TRP A 363 -1.96 28.02 -45.36
N ASP A 364 -1.11 28.48 -46.27
CA ASP A 364 0.34 28.44 -46.08
C ASP A 364 0.77 29.60 -45.18
N LEU A 365 1.51 29.30 -44.11
CA LEU A 365 2.26 30.31 -43.38
C LEU A 365 3.51 30.59 -44.20
N ALA A 366 3.69 31.84 -44.64
CA ALA A 366 4.72 32.22 -45.61
C ALA A 366 6.12 31.64 -45.30
N PRO A 367 6.93 31.30 -46.31
CA PRO A 367 8.30 30.82 -46.10
C PRO A 367 9.15 31.92 -45.44
N GLN A 368 9.93 31.55 -44.41
CA GLN A 368 10.98 32.42 -43.88
C GLN A 368 11.88 32.85 -45.05
N SER A 369 12.03 34.16 -45.26
CA SER A 369 12.99 34.67 -46.23
C SER A 369 14.40 34.35 -45.75
N ASP A 370 15.15 33.55 -46.50
CA ASP A 370 16.61 33.47 -46.40
C ASP A 370 17.19 34.84 -46.74
N ALA A 371 17.36 35.68 -45.71
CA ALA A 371 18.04 36.96 -45.84
C ALA A 371 19.54 36.73 -46.04
N GLY A 372 19.96 36.83 -47.30
CA GLY A 372 21.24 37.39 -47.73
C GLY A 372 22.51 36.90 -47.01
N LYS A 373 23.16 35.89 -47.59
CA LYS A 373 24.61 35.70 -47.40
C LYS A 373 25.33 36.65 -48.37
N PRO A 374 26.15 37.62 -47.92
CA PRO A 374 26.95 38.42 -48.85
C PRO A 374 28.13 37.59 -49.37
N ALA A 375 28.49 37.85 -50.62
CA ALA A 375 29.65 37.31 -51.33
C ALA A 375 30.98 37.88 -50.82
#